data_AF-A0A235F893-F1
#
_entry.id   AF-A0A235F893-F1
#
_cell.length_a   1.000
_cell.length_b   1.000
_cell.length_c   1.000
_cell.angle_alpha   90.00
_cell.angle_beta   90.00
_cell.angle_gamma   90.00
#
_symmetry.space_group_name_H-M   'P 1'
#
loop_
_entity.id
_entity.type
_entity.pdbx_description
1 polymer ?
#
loop_
_entity_poly.entity_id
_entity_poly.type
_entity_poly.pdbx_seq_one_letter_code
_entity_poly.pdbx_strand_id
1 'polypeptide(L)'
;MKKMIVVFILILFSIHISVSYAESSNNHRKLELMAEQLEKHNLTLSKWTLYTRGNLGFSKDLNGYLDTVKKLQDKMPELQWSTEPVKVREEWKVSGRKVHGDGSVERLTVIAYPHKKQYQSYFIYAVEGTLLPKSGFEETERRFYQKAEKFASKNLNYFSCMSGITDDKMKFGLYNEAHELVSSFSAVQIEELQEETFVSLSAYTALWDDAITTAQDKMNLQIAVRTDGLGGRTTVTIGTPIITSEY
;
A
#
# COMPACT_ATOMS: atom_id res chain seq x y z
N MET A 1 -62.43 -9.93 35.30
CA MET A 1 -61.63 -9.57 34.10
C MET A 1 -60.28 -9.02 34.57
N LYS A 2 -59.24 -9.86 34.64
CA LYS A 2 -57.86 -9.43 34.93
C LYS A 2 -57.07 -9.52 33.62
N LYS A 3 -56.62 -8.37 33.11
CA LYS A 3 -55.87 -8.24 31.86
C LYS A 3 -54.47 -8.83 32.06
N MET A 4 -54.10 -9.83 31.27
CA MET A 4 -52.71 -10.27 31.10
C MET A 4 -51.93 -9.14 30.44
N ILE A 5 -50.94 -8.59 31.14
CA ILE A 5 -49.94 -7.71 30.55
C ILE A 5 -48.85 -8.63 29.98
N VAL A 6 -48.83 -8.77 28.66
CA VAL A 6 -47.71 -9.38 27.94
C VAL A 6 -46.66 -8.29 27.76
N VAL A 7 -45.55 -8.38 28.51
CA VAL A 7 -44.40 -7.50 28.32
C VAL A 7 -43.54 -8.10 27.21
N PHE A 8 -43.49 -7.42 26.07
CA PHE A 8 -42.52 -7.71 25.01
C PHE A 8 -41.17 -7.13 25.41
N ILE A 9 -40.24 -7.98 25.85
CA ILE A 9 -38.85 -7.58 26.08
C ILE A 9 -38.17 -7.56 24.71
N LEU A 10 -38.03 -6.36 24.14
CA LEU A 10 -37.15 -6.08 23.00
C LEU A 10 -35.71 -6.16 23.50
N ILE A 11 -35.09 -7.34 23.35
CA ILE A 11 -33.65 -7.49 23.53
C ILE A 11 -32.97 -6.78 22.36
N LEU A 12 -32.57 -5.53 22.58
CA LEU A 12 -31.61 -4.84 21.74
C LEU A 12 -30.28 -5.58 21.86
N PHE A 13 -30.02 -6.52 20.95
CA PHE A 13 -28.68 -7.04 20.73
C PHE A 13 -27.83 -5.90 20.15
N SER A 14 -27.22 -5.11 21.04
CA SER A 14 -26.08 -4.29 20.70
C SER A 14 -24.90 -5.23 20.43
N ILE A 15 -24.76 -5.66 19.18
CA ILE A 15 -23.54 -6.31 18.70
C ILE A 15 -22.44 -5.24 18.76
N HIS A 16 -21.74 -5.17 19.88
CA HIS A 16 -20.46 -4.52 19.93
C HIS A 16 -19.47 -5.45 19.20
N ILE A 17 -19.23 -5.17 17.91
CA ILE A 17 -18.09 -5.75 17.21
C ILE A 17 -16.85 -5.07 17.79
N SER A 18 -16.33 -5.59 18.90
CA SER A 18 -14.94 -5.38 19.27
C SER A 18 -14.10 -6.26 18.35
N VAL A 19 -13.61 -5.70 17.26
CA VAL A 19 -12.53 -6.32 16.48
C VAL A 19 -11.30 -6.32 17.38
N SER A 20 -10.95 -7.48 17.93
CA SER A 20 -9.59 -7.67 18.46
C SER A 20 -8.68 -7.89 17.25
N TYR A 21 -7.84 -6.90 16.93
CA TYR A 21 -6.69 -7.14 16.08
C TYR A 21 -5.74 -8.02 16.87
N ALA A 22 -5.77 -9.33 16.64
CA ALA A 22 -4.57 -10.11 16.88
C ALA A 22 -3.62 -9.68 15.76
N GLU A 23 -2.58 -8.92 16.10
CA GLU A 23 -1.55 -8.52 15.16
C GLU A 23 -0.89 -9.81 14.63
N SER A 24 -1.21 -10.20 13.40
CA SER A 24 -0.57 -11.32 12.73
C SER A 24 0.93 -11.02 12.65
N SER A 25 1.76 -12.00 13.01
CA SER A 25 3.22 -11.90 12.89
C SER A 25 3.69 -11.52 11.48
N ASN A 26 2.82 -11.70 10.47
CA ASN A 26 3.15 -11.49 9.07
C ASN A 26 2.86 -10.08 8.56
N ASN A 27 2.22 -9.20 9.33
CA ASN A 27 1.90 -7.85 8.85
C ASN A 27 3.13 -6.99 8.58
N HIS A 28 4.28 -7.34 9.17
CA HIS A 28 5.60 -6.73 8.92
C HIS A 28 6.50 -7.56 8.00
N ARG A 29 5.99 -8.65 7.40
CA ARG A 29 6.76 -9.59 6.57
C ARG A 29 6.19 -9.68 5.15
N LYS A 30 5.43 -8.66 4.70
CA LYS A 30 4.73 -8.70 3.42
C LYS A 30 5.72 -8.70 2.27
N LEU A 31 6.74 -7.84 2.31
CA LEU A 31 7.79 -7.80 1.29
C LEU A 31 8.64 -9.08 1.32
N GLU A 32 8.94 -9.62 2.50
CA GLU A 32 9.68 -10.89 2.61
C GLU A 32 8.92 -12.03 1.93
N LEU A 33 7.62 -12.18 2.23
CA LEU A 33 6.76 -13.18 1.61
C LEU A 33 6.63 -12.98 0.10
N MET A 34 6.54 -11.73 -0.39
CA MET A 34 6.56 -11.45 -1.83
C MET A 34 7.88 -11.87 -2.48
N ALA A 35 9.02 -11.59 -1.84
CA ALA A 35 10.34 -11.97 -2.35
C ALA A 35 10.54 -13.49 -2.39
N GLU A 36 9.96 -14.22 -1.45
CA GLU A 36 9.92 -15.68 -1.48
C GLU A 36 9.14 -16.22 -2.69
N GLN A 37 7.98 -15.64 -3.00
CA GLN A 37 7.19 -16.09 -4.15
C GLN A 37 7.85 -15.72 -5.48
N LEU A 38 8.48 -14.53 -5.59
CA LEU A 38 9.26 -14.21 -6.79
C LEU A 38 10.38 -15.23 -7.04
N GLU A 39 11.16 -15.58 -6.01
CA GLU A 39 12.24 -16.57 -6.16
C GLU A 39 11.70 -17.97 -6.54
N LYS A 40 10.63 -18.44 -5.89
CA LYS A 40 10.01 -19.74 -6.22
C LYS A 40 9.53 -19.82 -7.67
N HIS A 41 9.10 -18.68 -8.22
CA HIS A 41 8.65 -18.55 -9.61
C HIS A 41 9.78 -18.17 -10.59
N ASN A 42 11.04 -18.17 -10.16
CA ASN A 42 12.21 -17.80 -10.97
C ASN A 42 12.14 -16.37 -11.54
N LEU A 43 11.52 -15.46 -10.80
CA LEU A 43 11.42 -14.04 -11.14
C LEU A 43 12.55 -13.27 -10.45
N THR A 44 13.30 -12.49 -11.24
CA THR A 44 14.35 -11.62 -10.69
C THR A 44 13.72 -10.34 -10.15
N LEU A 45 13.93 -10.04 -8.86
CA LEU A 45 13.49 -8.79 -8.24
C LEU A 45 13.99 -7.59 -9.04
N SER A 46 13.06 -6.72 -9.45
CA SER A 46 13.37 -5.48 -10.19
C SER A 46 13.06 -4.23 -9.39
N LYS A 47 11.99 -4.26 -8.57
CA LYS A 47 11.57 -3.13 -7.73
C LYS A 47 10.79 -3.62 -6.52
N TRP A 48 10.95 -2.93 -5.40
CA TRP A 48 10.03 -3.01 -4.27
C TRP A 48 9.67 -1.60 -3.80
N THR A 49 8.49 -1.44 -3.19
CA THR A 49 8.02 -0.15 -2.69
C THR A 49 7.11 -0.36 -1.47
N LEU A 50 7.35 0.43 -0.44
CA LEU A 50 6.42 0.70 0.64
C LEU A 50 5.84 2.09 0.45
N TYR A 51 4.54 2.22 0.61
CA TYR A 51 3.82 3.46 0.34
C TYR A 51 2.69 3.65 1.36
N THR A 52 2.50 4.88 1.81
CA THR A 52 1.31 5.27 2.56
C THR A 52 0.94 6.70 2.26
N ARG A 53 -0.34 7.00 2.41
CA ARG A 53 -0.92 8.34 2.24
C ARG A 53 -1.79 8.67 3.43
N GLY A 54 -1.60 9.85 4.01
CA GLY A 54 -2.38 10.31 5.15
C GLY A 54 -2.87 11.75 4.99
N ASN A 55 -4.04 12.03 5.57
CA ASN A 55 -4.65 13.35 5.57
C ASN A 55 -4.02 14.22 6.66
N LEU A 56 -3.72 15.49 6.35
CA LEU A 56 -3.15 16.48 7.27
C LEU A 56 -4.16 17.57 7.68
N GLY A 57 -5.39 17.47 7.20
CA GLY A 57 -6.49 18.38 7.52
C GLY A 57 -6.53 19.60 6.61
N PHE A 58 -7.14 20.66 7.13
CA PHE A 58 -7.35 21.91 6.41
C PHE A 58 -6.47 23.02 6.99
N SER A 59 -5.93 23.84 6.10
CA SER A 59 -5.24 25.08 6.40
C SER A 59 -6.03 26.26 5.85
N LYS A 60 -6.06 27.38 6.58
CA LYS A 60 -6.78 28.58 6.16
C LYS A 60 -6.21 29.17 4.87
N ASP A 61 -4.89 29.15 4.75
CA ASP A 61 -4.12 29.76 3.67
C ASP A 61 -2.80 28.98 3.45
N LEU A 62 -1.95 29.50 2.56
CA LEU A 62 -0.66 28.90 2.26
C LEU A 62 0.29 28.89 3.47
N ASN A 63 0.23 29.90 4.35
CA ASN A 63 1.09 29.94 5.53
C ASN A 63 0.74 28.81 6.51
N GLY A 64 -0.55 28.52 6.72
CA GLY A 64 -0.96 27.36 7.52
C GLY A 64 -0.48 26.03 6.94
N TYR A 65 -0.44 25.91 5.60
CA TYR A 65 0.19 24.76 4.95
C TYR A 65 1.69 24.69 5.24
N LEU A 66 2.42 25.80 5.15
CA LEU A 66 3.85 25.85 5.46
C LEU A 66 4.16 25.54 6.93
N ASP A 67 3.30 25.94 7.86
CA ASP A 67 3.41 25.54 9.27
C ASP A 67 3.27 24.02 9.44
N THR A 68 2.37 23.41 8.66
CA THR A 68 2.20 21.94 8.64
C THR A 68 3.43 21.25 8.06
N VAL A 69 3.99 21.78 6.96
CA VAL A 69 5.25 21.31 6.37
C VAL A 69 6.38 21.39 7.39
N LYS A 70 6.54 22.52 8.08
CA LYS A 70 7.59 22.72 9.08
C LYS A 70 7.53 21.69 10.21
N LYS A 71 6.33 21.41 10.73
CA LYS A 71 6.14 20.35 11.75
C LYS A 71 6.57 18.96 11.26
N LEU A 72 6.43 18.67 9.96
CA LEU A 72 6.89 17.40 9.38
C LEU A 72 8.39 17.41 9.12
N GLN A 73 8.97 18.55 8.72
CA GLN A 73 10.42 18.74 8.62
C GLN A 73 11.11 18.49 9.96
N ASP A 74 10.56 19.04 11.05
CA ASP A 74 11.09 18.86 12.41
C ASP A 74 11.06 17.38 12.86
N LYS A 75 10.09 16.60 12.36
CA LYS A 75 9.98 15.15 12.64
C LYS A 75 10.92 14.29 11.79
N MET A 76 11.40 14.82 10.67
CA MET A 76 12.23 14.14 9.67
C MET A 76 13.44 15.00 9.27
N PRO A 77 14.30 15.36 10.24
CA PRO A 77 15.47 16.20 9.97
C PRO A 77 16.51 15.51 9.09
N GLU A 78 16.44 14.19 8.92
CA GLU A 78 17.36 13.42 8.10
C GLU A 78 17.07 13.50 6.59
N LEU A 79 15.90 14.02 6.20
CA LEU A 79 15.55 14.18 4.78
C LEU A 79 16.14 15.47 4.23
N GLN A 80 16.61 15.41 2.99
CA GLN A 80 16.98 16.61 2.23
C GLN A 80 15.70 17.21 1.64
N TRP A 81 15.26 18.33 2.21
CA TRP A 81 14.03 19.01 1.84
C TRP A 81 14.23 19.99 0.69
N SER A 82 13.21 20.12 -0.17
CA SER A 82 13.13 21.19 -1.17
C SER A 82 13.09 22.56 -0.47
N THR A 83 13.86 23.51 -0.98
CA THR A 83 14.01 24.85 -0.38
C THR A 83 12.73 25.69 -0.44
N GLU A 84 11.93 25.53 -1.49
CA GLU A 84 10.70 26.28 -1.70
C GLU A 84 9.55 25.36 -2.14
N PRO A 85 8.29 25.70 -1.79
CA PRO A 85 7.12 25.01 -2.33
C PRO A 85 7.02 25.16 -3.85
N VAL A 86 6.87 24.04 -4.54
CA VAL A 86 6.65 24.03 -5.99
C VAL A 86 5.16 24.05 -6.27
N LYS A 87 4.69 25.00 -7.09
CA LYS A 87 3.31 25.00 -7.60
C LYS A 87 3.22 24.15 -8.87
N VAL A 88 2.44 23.09 -8.84
CA VAL A 88 2.13 22.25 -10.01
C VAL A 88 0.62 22.28 -10.23
N ARG A 89 0.18 22.91 -11.34
CA ARG A 89 -1.24 23.23 -11.56
C ARG A 89 -1.77 24.07 -10.38
N GLU A 90 -2.80 23.60 -9.69
CA GLU A 90 -3.34 24.25 -8.49
C GLU A 90 -2.81 23.63 -7.17
N GLU A 91 -1.83 22.72 -7.23
CA GLU A 91 -1.28 22.08 -6.04
C GLU A 91 0.05 22.72 -5.63
N TRP A 92 0.26 22.85 -4.32
CA TRP A 92 1.55 23.17 -3.72
C TRP A 92 2.21 21.89 -3.20
N LYS A 93 3.50 21.73 -3.47
CA LYS A 93 4.27 20.53 -3.08
C LYS A 93 5.57 20.90 -2.39
N VAL A 94 5.87 20.22 -1.29
CA VAL A 94 7.18 20.22 -0.64
C VAL A 94 7.60 18.78 -0.45
N SER A 95 8.85 18.44 -0.80
CA SER A 95 9.35 17.06 -0.74
C SER A 95 10.65 16.98 0.03
N GLY A 96 10.76 15.97 0.89
CA GLY A 96 11.99 15.52 1.52
C GLY A 96 12.44 14.19 0.92
N ARG A 97 13.74 14.03 0.68
CA ARG A 97 14.31 12.80 0.11
C ARG A 97 15.58 12.37 0.84
N LYS A 98 15.78 11.06 0.99
CA LYS A 98 17.03 10.46 1.47
C LYS A 98 17.36 9.22 0.65
N VAL A 99 18.65 9.00 0.39
CA VAL A 99 19.18 7.75 -0.19
C VAL A 99 19.88 7.01 0.95
N HIS A 100 19.53 5.75 1.16
CA HIS A 100 20.14 4.88 2.15
C HIS A 100 21.39 4.19 1.60
N GLY A 101 22.20 3.62 2.50
CA GLY A 101 23.44 2.93 2.10
C GLY A 101 23.21 1.69 1.23
N ASP A 102 22.02 1.10 1.28
CA ASP A 102 21.58 0.00 0.41
C ASP A 102 21.04 0.47 -0.95
N GLY A 103 21.06 1.79 -1.22
CA GLY A 103 20.55 2.40 -2.45
C GLY A 103 19.04 2.63 -2.46
N SER A 104 18.30 2.20 -1.42
CA SER A 104 16.87 2.52 -1.30
C SER A 104 16.66 4.03 -1.12
N VAL A 105 15.51 4.50 -1.58
CA VAL A 105 15.13 5.90 -1.62
C VAL A 105 13.91 6.11 -0.74
N GLU A 106 14.08 6.90 0.32
CA GLU A 106 13.02 7.35 1.20
C GLU A 106 12.54 8.74 0.77
N ARG A 107 11.23 8.93 0.65
CA ARG A 107 10.61 10.18 0.21
C ARG A 107 9.37 10.51 1.04
N LEU A 108 9.28 11.75 1.51
CA LEU A 108 8.08 12.33 2.10
C LEU A 108 7.64 13.55 1.28
N THR A 109 6.46 13.48 0.67
CA THR A 109 5.89 14.56 -0.13
C THR A 109 4.66 15.10 0.58
N VAL A 110 4.62 16.39 0.86
CA VAL A 110 3.48 17.09 1.43
C VAL A 110 2.82 17.88 0.32
N ILE A 111 1.50 17.71 0.15
CA ILE A 111 0.73 18.29 -0.95
C ILE A 111 -0.45 19.05 -0.37
N ALA A 112 -0.69 20.26 -0.88
CA ALA A 112 -1.89 21.04 -0.60
C ALA A 112 -2.60 21.44 -1.89
N TYR A 113 -3.93 21.34 -1.89
CA TYR A 113 -4.77 21.80 -2.99
C TYR A 113 -5.91 22.71 -2.48
N PRO A 114 -6.35 23.69 -3.28
CA PRO A 114 -7.49 24.52 -2.96
C PRO A 114 -8.76 23.67 -2.74
N HIS A 115 -9.40 23.87 -1.60
CA HIS A 115 -10.70 23.32 -1.29
C HIS A 115 -11.60 24.42 -0.72
N LYS A 116 -12.51 24.93 -1.56
CA LYS A 116 -13.34 26.11 -1.27
C LYS A 116 -12.47 27.33 -0.94
N LYS A 117 -12.55 27.89 0.28
CA LYS A 117 -11.78 29.06 0.74
C LYS A 117 -10.57 28.68 1.61
N GLN A 118 -10.14 27.42 1.54
CA GLN A 118 -9.09 26.84 2.37
C GLN A 118 -8.20 25.94 1.50
N TYR A 119 -7.12 25.44 2.09
CA TYR A 119 -6.31 24.36 1.53
C TYR A 119 -6.60 23.06 2.27
N GLN A 120 -6.78 21.98 1.53
CA GLN A 120 -6.74 20.64 2.12
C GLN A 120 -5.36 20.04 1.83
N SER A 121 -4.78 19.39 2.84
CA SER A 121 -3.44 18.84 2.76
C SER A 121 -3.41 17.34 3.04
N TYR A 122 -2.46 16.66 2.38
CA TYR A 122 -2.14 15.27 2.64
C TYR A 122 -0.64 15.05 2.46
N PHE A 123 -0.12 13.96 3.00
CA PHE A 123 1.23 13.51 2.73
C PHE A 123 1.21 12.19 1.97
N ILE A 124 2.30 11.96 1.25
CA ILE A 124 2.71 10.67 0.71
C ILE A 124 4.07 10.35 1.35
N TYR A 125 4.18 9.18 1.96
CA TYR A 125 5.45 8.67 2.47
C TYR A 125 5.75 7.35 1.78
N ALA A 126 6.94 7.24 1.19
CA ALA A 126 7.33 6.07 0.41
C ALA A 126 8.80 5.72 0.60
N VAL A 127 9.09 4.43 0.56
CA VAL A 127 10.45 3.89 0.49
C VAL A 127 10.48 2.89 -0.67
N GLU A 128 11.41 3.09 -1.61
CA GLU A 128 11.53 2.25 -2.80
C GLU A 128 12.97 1.80 -3.03
N GLY A 129 13.16 0.62 -3.61
CA GLY A 129 14.49 0.09 -3.92
C GLY A 129 14.44 -0.96 -5.03
N THR A 130 15.61 -1.32 -5.54
CA THR A 130 15.78 -2.36 -6.57
C THR A 130 16.52 -3.59 -6.05
N LEU A 131 17.20 -3.46 -4.91
CA LEU A 131 17.98 -4.50 -4.25
C LEU A 131 17.72 -4.43 -2.75
N LEU A 132 17.48 -5.57 -2.12
CA LEU A 132 17.54 -5.73 -0.67
C LEU A 132 17.74 -7.22 -0.34
N PRO A 133 18.68 -7.58 0.55
CA PRO A 133 18.73 -8.94 1.08
C PRO A 133 17.41 -9.29 1.77
N LYS A 134 16.95 -10.54 1.66
CA LYS A 134 15.67 -10.97 2.25
C LYS A 134 15.54 -10.65 3.73
N SER A 135 16.62 -10.84 4.48
CA SER A 135 16.71 -10.52 5.91
C SER A 135 16.49 -9.03 6.25
N GLY A 136 16.57 -8.13 5.26
CA GLY A 136 16.37 -6.70 5.43
C GLY A 136 14.93 -6.22 5.24
N PHE A 137 14.03 -7.05 4.68
CA PHE A 137 12.65 -6.62 4.36
C PHE A 137 11.84 -6.32 5.62
N GLU A 138 11.81 -7.24 6.59
CA GLU A 138 11.03 -7.07 7.82
C GLU A 138 11.47 -5.82 8.61
N GLU A 139 12.79 -5.62 8.77
CA GLU A 139 13.29 -4.41 9.46
C GLU A 139 12.91 -3.14 8.69
N THR A 140 12.94 -3.19 7.36
CA THR A 140 12.57 -2.05 6.50
C THR A 140 11.08 -1.73 6.61
N GLU A 141 10.19 -2.72 6.57
CA GLU A 141 8.75 -2.56 6.80
C GLU A 141 8.46 -1.97 8.18
N ARG A 142 9.08 -2.53 9.23
CA ARG A 142 8.91 -2.05 10.60
C ARG A 142 9.36 -0.59 10.76
N ARG A 143 10.53 -0.23 10.23
CA ARG A 143 11.04 1.17 10.29
C ARG A 143 10.13 2.12 9.52
N PHE A 144 9.60 1.68 8.37
CA PHE A 144 8.67 2.45 7.56
C PHE A 144 7.37 2.74 8.33
N TYR A 145 6.73 1.72 8.92
CA TYR A 145 5.49 1.92 9.70
C TYR A 145 5.72 2.83 10.90
N GLN A 146 6.79 2.61 11.68
CA GLN A 146 7.15 3.44 12.84
C GLN A 146 7.38 4.92 12.47
N LYS A 147 7.95 5.20 11.30
CA LYS A 147 8.13 6.58 10.84
C LYS A 147 6.81 7.18 10.37
N ALA A 148 6.01 6.44 9.60
CA ALA A 148 4.73 6.88 9.08
C ALA A 148 3.75 7.30 10.20
N GLU A 149 3.69 6.53 11.29
CA GLU A 149 2.85 6.81 12.45
C GLU A 149 3.17 8.15 13.13
N LYS A 150 4.37 8.69 12.95
CA LYS A 150 4.71 10.03 13.46
C LYS A 150 3.95 11.14 12.74
N PHE A 151 3.43 10.90 11.54
CA PHE A 151 2.83 11.93 10.69
C PHE A 151 1.32 12.04 10.87
N ALA A 152 0.64 10.95 11.23
CA ALA A 152 -0.81 10.90 11.35
C ALA A 152 -1.26 10.28 12.67
N SER A 153 -2.38 10.77 13.20
CA SER A 153 -2.85 10.40 14.53
C SER A 153 -3.63 9.09 14.59
N LYS A 154 -4.03 8.48 13.46
CA LYS A 154 -4.62 7.12 13.32
C LYS A 154 -4.97 6.77 11.87
N ASN A 155 -5.07 5.45 11.61
CA ASN A 155 -5.66 4.80 10.43
C ASN A 155 -4.97 5.12 9.09
N LEU A 156 -3.66 4.88 9.01
CA LEU A 156 -2.96 4.88 7.73
C LEU A 156 -3.20 3.55 7.00
N ASN A 157 -3.42 3.64 5.69
CA ASN A 157 -3.39 2.48 4.83
C ASN A 157 -1.96 2.30 4.34
N TYR A 158 -1.40 1.13 4.56
CA TYR A 158 -0.07 0.76 4.12
C TYR A 158 -0.16 -0.09 2.86
N PHE A 159 0.65 0.26 1.88
CA PHE A 159 0.74 -0.43 0.61
C PHE A 159 2.15 -0.96 0.44
N SER A 160 2.26 -2.21 0.01
CA SER A 160 3.52 -2.84 -0.35
C SER A 160 3.40 -3.38 -1.77
N CYS A 161 4.39 -3.10 -2.60
CA CYS A 161 4.48 -3.60 -3.96
C CYS A 161 5.86 -4.23 -4.18
N MET A 162 5.90 -5.33 -4.90
CA MET A 162 7.12 -5.95 -5.36
C MET A 162 6.97 -6.43 -6.80
N SER A 163 7.92 -6.05 -7.65
CA SER A 163 7.95 -6.44 -9.05
C SER A 163 9.15 -7.34 -9.32
N GLY A 164 8.91 -8.38 -10.11
CA GLY A 164 9.92 -9.28 -10.65
C GLY A 164 9.84 -9.35 -12.16
N ILE A 165 10.96 -9.64 -12.81
CA ILE A 165 11.04 -9.82 -14.26
C ILE A 165 11.60 -11.19 -14.62
N THR A 166 11.17 -11.70 -15.76
CA THR A 166 11.79 -12.83 -16.43
C THR A 166 11.83 -12.58 -17.94
N ASP A 167 12.94 -12.96 -18.57
CA ASP A 167 13.10 -12.94 -20.02
C ASP A 167 12.77 -14.32 -20.64
N ASP A 168 12.46 -15.32 -19.81
CA ASP A 168 12.03 -16.63 -20.27
C ASP A 168 10.58 -16.59 -20.80
N LYS A 169 10.30 -17.44 -21.80
CA LYS A 169 8.92 -17.67 -22.21
C LYS A 169 8.15 -18.30 -21.06
N MET A 170 7.08 -17.64 -20.65
CA MET A 170 6.13 -18.16 -19.65
C MET A 170 5.64 -19.53 -20.10
N LYS A 171 5.90 -20.58 -19.30
CA LYS A 171 5.64 -21.98 -19.68
C LYS A 171 4.14 -22.25 -19.90
N PHE A 172 3.27 -21.56 -19.19
CA PHE A 172 1.83 -21.85 -19.12
C PHE A 172 0.93 -20.68 -19.57
N GLY A 173 1.51 -19.57 -20.06
CA GLY A 173 0.78 -18.34 -20.41
C GLY A 173 0.49 -17.43 -19.20
N LEU A 174 0.14 -16.16 -19.46
CA LEU A 174 0.03 -15.12 -18.42
C LEU A 174 -1.02 -15.44 -17.36
N TYR A 175 -2.17 -15.96 -17.78
CA TYR A 175 -3.28 -16.25 -16.87
C TYR A 175 -2.93 -17.34 -15.86
N ASN A 176 -2.36 -18.44 -16.33
CA ASN A 176 -1.96 -19.54 -15.46
C ASN A 176 -0.86 -19.10 -14.48
N GLU A 177 0.09 -18.28 -14.91
CA GLU A 177 1.09 -17.72 -13.98
C GLU A 177 0.44 -16.88 -12.88
N ALA A 178 -0.45 -15.96 -13.25
CA ALA A 178 -1.14 -15.12 -12.28
C ALA A 178 -1.90 -15.97 -11.25
N HIS A 179 -2.55 -17.05 -11.70
CA HIS A 179 -3.25 -18.02 -10.85
C HIS A 179 -2.33 -18.82 -9.93
N GLU A 180 -1.20 -19.31 -10.45
CA GLU A 180 -0.20 -20.02 -9.63
C GLU A 180 0.37 -19.10 -8.55
N LEU A 181 0.67 -17.85 -8.91
CA LEU A 181 1.12 -16.83 -7.97
C LEU A 181 0.05 -16.54 -6.90
N VAL A 182 -1.22 -16.34 -7.27
CA VAL A 182 -2.31 -16.14 -6.29
C VAL A 182 -2.40 -17.34 -5.34
N SER A 183 -2.34 -18.56 -5.89
CA SER A 183 -2.39 -19.80 -5.13
C SER A 183 -1.22 -19.95 -4.16
N SER A 184 -0.03 -19.46 -4.53
CA SER A 184 1.18 -19.49 -3.69
C SER A 184 1.05 -18.68 -2.39
N PHE A 185 0.13 -17.71 -2.35
CA PHE A 185 -0.24 -16.94 -1.15
C PHE A 185 -1.40 -17.57 -0.38
N SER A 186 -1.84 -18.79 -0.74
CA SER A 186 -3.07 -19.41 -0.22
C SER A 186 -4.28 -18.47 -0.34
N ALA A 187 -4.32 -17.69 -1.43
CA ALA A 187 -5.32 -16.67 -1.63
C ALA A 187 -6.48 -17.19 -2.48
N VAL A 188 -7.67 -16.62 -2.25
CA VAL A 188 -8.87 -16.87 -3.04
C VAL A 188 -9.09 -15.68 -3.96
N GLN A 189 -9.18 -15.93 -5.28
CA GLN A 189 -9.48 -14.89 -6.26
C GLN A 189 -10.87 -14.29 -6.02
N ILE A 190 -10.96 -12.97 -6.14
CA ILE A 190 -12.18 -12.17 -6.01
C ILE A 190 -12.60 -11.59 -7.37
N GLU A 191 -11.65 -11.01 -8.11
CA GLU A 191 -11.91 -10.31 -9.37
C GLU A 191 -10.75 -10.48 -10.34
N GLU A 192 -11.01 -10.38 -11.65
CA GLU A 192 -9.98 -10.48 -12.69
C GLU A 192 -10.19 -9.47 -13.82
N LEU A 193 -9.08 -9.06 -14.42
CA LEU A 193 -8.99 -8.38 -15.70
C LEU A 193 -8.03 -9.17 -16.59
N GLN A 194 -8.51 -9.60 -17.75
CA GLN A 194 -7.74 -10.35 -18.72
C GLN A 194 -7.74 -9.65 -20.08
N GLU A 195 -6.54 -9.35 -20.56
CA GLU A 195 -6.24 -8.79 -21.87
C GLU A 195 -5.18 -9.66 -22.56
N GLU A 196 -4.87 -9.37 -23.82
CA GLU A 196 -3.93 -10.17 -24.62
C GLU A 196 -2.52 -10.22 -24.01
N THR A 197 -2.03 -9.09 -23.52
CA THR A 197 -0.66 -8.93 -22.98
C THR A 197 -0.63 -8.62 -21.49
N PHE A 198 -1.78 -8.71 -20.82
CA PHE A 198 -1.94 -8.29 -19.44
C PHE A 198 -3.00 -9.09 -18.70
N VAL A 199 -2.68 -9.54 -17.50
CA VAL A 199 -3.62 -10.17 -16.56
C VAL A 199 -3.46 -9.50 -15.21
N SER A 200 -4.57 -9.15 -14.56
CA SER A 200 -4.59 -8.65 -13.18
C SER A 200 -5.64 -9.42 -12.38
N LEU A 201 -5.22 -10.04 -11.27
CA LEU A 201 -6.08 -10.78 -10.36
C LEU A 201 -6.09 -10.09 -9.01
N SER A 202 -7.29 -9.79 -8.51
CA SER A 202 -7.52 -9.36 -7.13
C SER A 202 -7.93 -10.56 -6.30
N ALA A 203 -7.34 -10.70 -5.12
CA ALA A 203 -7.51 -11.87 -4.27
C ALA A 203 -7.51 -11.51 -2.78
N TYR A 204 -7.96 -12.45 -1.96
CA TYR A 204 -7.93 -12.38 -0.51
C TYR A 204 -7.08 -13.52 0.07
N THR A 205 -6.12 -13.19 0.93
CA THR A 205 -5.33 -14.15 1.71
C THR A 205 -5.51 -13.89 3.20
N ALA A 206 -5.60 -14.97 3.98
CA ALA A 206 -5.60 -14.89 5.44
C ALA A 206 -4.20 -14.65 6.04
N LEU A 207 -3.16 -14.57 5.20
CA LEU A 207 -1.78 -14.29 5.65
C LEU A 207 -1.60 -12.88 6.20
N TRP A 208 -2.45 -11.93 5.78
CA TRP A 208 -2.37 -10.52 6.14
C TRP A 208 -3.71 -10.04 6.73
N ASP A 209 -3.65 -9.22 7.77
CA ASP A 209 -4.86 -8.78 8.49
C ASP A 209 -5.58 -7.64 7.76
N ASP A 210 -4.82 -6.83 7.05
CA ASP A 210 -5.32 -5.62 6.42
C ASP A 210 -6.05 -6.00 5.12
N ALA A 211 -7.21 -5.40 4.88
CA ALA A 211 -7.96 -5.60 3.63
C ALA A 211 -8.74 -4.34 3.25
N ILE A 212 -8.96 -4.16 1.96
CA ILE A 212 -9.89 -3.16 1.42
C ILE A 212 -11.17 -3.85 0.99
N THR A 213 -12.29 -3.14 1.03
CA THR A 213 -13.58 -3.64 0.54
C THR A 213 -13.80 -3.10 -0.87
N THR A 214 -14.01 -3.99 -1.84
CA THR A 214 -14.44 -3.64 -3.20
C THR A 214 -15.97 -3.70 -3.30
N ALA A 215 -16.51 -3.46 -4.50
CA ALA A 215 -17.94 -3.64 -4.74
C ALA A 215 -18.40 -5.10 -4.61
N GLN A 216 -17.46 -6.06 -4.72
CA GLN A 216 -17.75 -7.50 -4.70
C GLN A 216 -17.45 -8.10 -3.33
N ASP A 217 -16.23 -7.95 -2.82
CA ASP A 217 -15.82 -8.50 -1.53
C ASP A 217 -14.56 -7.81 -0.97
N LYS A 218 -14.04 -8.29 0.16
CA LYS A 218 -12.74 -7.89 0.70
C LYS A 218 -11.60 -8.49 -0.12
N MET A 219 -10.58 -7.68 -0.39
CA MET A 219 -9.32 -8.11 -1.00
C MET A 219 -8.13 -7.52 -0.25
N ASN A 220 -7.00 -8.20 -0.32
CA ASN A 220 -5.74 -7.72 0.25
C ASN A 220 -4.50 -8.16 -0.52
N LEU A 221 -4.69 -8.77 -1.68
CA LEU A 221 -3.64 -9.17 -2.59
C LEU A 221 -4.07 -8.79 -4.01
N GLN A 222 -3.16 -8.23 -4.78
CA GLN A 222 -3.35 -8.03 -6.21
C GLN A 222 -2.09 -8.48 -6.95
N ILE A 223 -2.27 -9.26 -8.01
CA ILE A 223 -1.18 -9.78 -8.84
C ILE A 223 -1.42 -9.36 -10.27
N ALA A 224 -0.46 -8.65 -10.85
CA ALA A 224 -0.47 -8.25 -12.24
C ALA A 224 0.68 -8.88 -13.00
N VAL A 225 0.39 -9.48 -14.15
CA VAL A 225 1.37 -10.09 -15.05
C VAL A 225 1.24 -9.42 -16.42
N ARG A 226 2.32 -8.80 -16.89
CA ARG A 226 2.38 -8.09 -18.18
C ARG A 226 3.52 -8.64 -19.02
N THR A 227 3.29 -8.81 -20.32
CA THR A 227 4.33 -9.16 -21.28
C THR A 227 4.47 -8.10 -22.36
N ASP A 228 5.69 -7.90 -22.85
CA ASP A 228 5.97 -7.05 -24.03
C ASP A 228 5.60 -7.76 -25.36
N GLY A 229 5.01 -8.95 -25.30
CA GLY A 229 4.58 -9.73 -26.46
C GLY A 229 5.41 -11.00 -26.67
N LEU A 230 5.31 -11.60 -27.86
CA LEU A 230 5.93 -12.88 -28.18
C LEU A 230 7.46 -12.85 -28.03
N GLY A 231 7.97 -13.53 -26.99
CA GLY A 231 9.40 -13.57 -26.66
C GLY A 231 9.94 -12.30 -25.99
N GLY A 232 9.04 -11.40 -25.59
CA GLY A 232 9.37 -10.21 -24.81
C GLY A 232 9.47 -10.51 -23.31
N ARG A 233 9.99 -9.52 -22.58
CA ARG A 233 10.09 -9.58 -21.12
C ARG A 233 8.71 -9.72 -20.50
N THR A 234 8.61 -10.55 -19.46
CA THR A 234 7.43 -10.62 -18.60
C THR A 234 7.73 -9.95 -17.28
N THR A 235 6.85 -9.05 -16.86
CA THR A 235 6.89 -8.38 -15.56
C THR A 235 5.73 -8.87 -14.72
N VAL A 236 6.04 -9.33 -13.52
CA VAL A 236 5.08 -9.68 -12.48
C VAL A 236 5.13 -8.59 -11.42
N THR A 237 3.99 -8.08 -10.98
CA THR A 237 3.88 -7.17 -9.84
C THR A 237 2.89 -7.73 -8.83
N ILE A 238 3.34 -7.84 -7.59
CA ILE A 238 2.56 -8.29 -6.43
C ILE A 238 2.32 -7.08 -5.54
N GLY A 239 1.07 -6.81 -5.19
CA GLY A 239 0.66 -5.67 -4.38
C GLY A 239 -0.25 -6.07 -3.21
N THR A 240 -0.15 -5.35 -2.10
CA THR A 240 -1.07 -5.46 -0.97
C THR A 240 -1.34 -4.07 -0.38
N PRO A 241 -2.61 -3.74 -0.05
CA PRO A 241 -3.81 -4.48 -0.43
C PRO A 241 -4.05 -4.46 -1.96
N ILE A 242 -3.50 -3.46 -2.67
CA ILE A 242 -3.56 -3.29 -4.14
C ILE A 242 -2.20 -2.82 -4.68
N ILE A 243 -2.03 -2.87 -5.99
CA ILE A 243 -0.86 -2.32 -6.67
C ILE A 243 -1.00 -0.80 -6.78
N THR A 244 -0.08 -0.05 -6.17
CA THR A 244 -0.04 1.42 -6.25
C THR A 244 1.14 1.96 -7.05
N SER A 245 2.07 1.10 -7.47
CA SER A 245 3.29 1.49 -8.18
C SER A 245 3.07 1.93 -9.64
N GLU A 246 1.84 1.81 -10.15
CA GLU A 246 1.45 2.22 -11.51
C GLU A 246 0.76 3.60 -11.57
N TYR A 247 0.57 4.30 -10.44
CA TYR A 247 -0.13 5.60 -10.36
C TYR A 247 0.80 6.81 -10.12
#